data_AF-A0A2N7VEC8-F1
#
_entry.id   AF-A0A2N7VEC8-F1
#
_cell.length_a   1.000
_cell.length_b   1.000
_cell.length_c   1.000
_cell.angle_alpha   90.00
_cell.angle_beta   90.00
_cell.angle_gamma   90.00
#
_symmetry.space_group_name_H-M   'P 1'
#
loop_
_entity.id
_entity.type
_entity.pdbx_description
1 polymer ?
#
loop_
_entity_poly.entity_id
_entity_poly.type
_entity_poly.pdbx_seq_one_letter_code
_entity_poly.pdbx_strand_id
1 'polypeptide(L)'
;MGISYSRLRRNSSLERNEPSRIATTRTLRRLAFALSLTCSVWLIGCGGGGQGASGAGAGAGSQQIVDVSATSMTLNGSPWLSKGVALQAFVRPLAVLQTDASESARLNARQNFGASELAAIRAFGADTIRFQIGQPALDPVSPLYDSTYLSQVVGAIQTARQAGFVVMIMMQDEAISGDPHPHPLPTAETQTDWDLLAAQFGSDRGVVFELYNEPNLPDTSTNWQLWLNGGTALNETTPSIGMQPLINHLRANGAQNVFVLDGLQLGKTLNGLPAVADPLNRLVYAVHPYQNGSANESQWDTQFGQASSRVPVWADEWSAPTGMSLGLGNLTSFDVAVDLLNYLRAHSISLCTGAFDMPRFVVQDIPGWTLTNYDAISSGNSQTDGSGTLVHHDFAANYSRVLTQADGL
;
A
#
# COMPACT_ATOMS: atom_id res chain seq x y z
N MET A 1 -11.44 51.80 -4.99
CA MET A 1 -10.60 52.15 -6.17
C MET A 1 -10.11 50.86 -6.76
N GLY A 2 -10.61 50.50 -7.95
CA GLY A 2 -10.23 49.27 -8.65
C GLY A 2 -9.16 49.54 -9.69
N ILE A 3 -8.46 48.48 -10.11
CA ILE A 3 -7.79 48.41 -11.40
C ILE A 3 -8.01 47.00 -11.96
N SER A 4 -8.56 46.98 -13.17
CA SER A 4 -8.83 45.85 -14.05
C SER A 4 -7.66 45.69 -15.03
N TYR A 5 -7.34 44.46 -15.45
CA TYR A 5 -6.65 44.25 -16.74
C TYR A 5 -7.18 43.00 -17.45
N SER A 6 -7.28 43.16 -18.76
CA SER A 6 -8.10 42.43 -19.72
C SER A 6 -7.35 41.39 -20.54
N ARG A 7 -8.12 40.37 -20.95
CA ARG A 7 -7.99 39.40 -22.07
C ARG A 7 -6.91 39.62 -23.13
N LEU A 8 -6.34 38.49 -23.59
CA LEU A 8 -5.93 38.26 -24.98
C LEU A 8 -6.28 36.81 -25.40
N ARG A 9 -7.10 36.69 -26.45
CA ARG A 9 -7.38 35.46 -27.22
C ARG A 9 -6.31 35.29 -28.31
N ARG A 10 -5.95 34.05 -28.63
CA ARG A 10 -5.47 33.67 -29.98
C ARG A 10 -6.20 32.43 -30.48
N ASN A 11 -6.76 32.58 -31.68
CA ASN A 11 -7.20 31.51 -32.57
C ASN A 11 -5.98 30.91 -33.28
N SER A 12 -6.01 29.61 -33.55
CA SER A 12 -5.41 29.05 -34.76
C SER A 12 -6.20 27.80 -35.19
N SER A 13 -6.90 27.97 -36.30
CA SER A 13 -7.52 26.95 -37.14
C SER A 13 -6.48 26.11 -37.87
N LEU A 14 -6.68 24.79 -37.98
CA LEU A 14 -6.11 24.00 -39.07
C LEU A 14 -7.11 22.96 -39.59
N GLU A 15 -7.01 22.75 -40.89
CA GLU A 15 -8.00 22.25 -41.82
C GLU A 15 -8.08 20.72 -41.88
N ARG A 16 -9.24 20.26 -42.38
CA ARG A 16 -9.49 18.91 -42.90
C ARG A 16 -8.70 18.69 -44.19
N ASN A 17 -8.21 17.46 -44.39
CA ASN A 17 -8.17 16.82 -45.71
C ASN A 17 -8.14 15.28 -45.57
N GLU A 18 -9.08 14.63 -46.25
CA GLU A 18 -9.12 13.22 -46.67
C GLU A 18 -9.34 13.22 -48.20
N PRO A 19 -9.30 12.11 -48.96
CA PRO A 19 -8.75 10.76 -48.74
C PRO A 19 -7.95 10.23 -49.96
N SER A 20 -7.37 9.02 -49.87
CA SER A 20 -7.21 8.17 -51.06
C SER A 20 -7.23 6.67 -50.73
N ARG A 21 -8.05 5.94 -51.50
CA ARG A 21 -8.19 4.48 -51.55
C ARG A 21 -7.11 3.89 -52.47
N ILE A 22 -6.74 2.62 -52.27
CA ILE A 22 -6.62 1.59 -53.32
C ILE A 22 -6.58 0.18 -52.68
N ALA A 23 -7.34 -0.74 -53.30
CA ALA A 23 -7.47 -2.18 -53.02
C ALA A 23 -6.17 -2.94 -53.37
N THR A 24 -5.86 -4.19 -52.98
CA THR A 24 -6.49 -5.51 -53.19
C THR A 24 -5.40 -6.49 -52.64
N THR A 25 -5.59 -7.69 -52.09
CA THR A 25 -6.06 -8.94 -52.70
C THR A 25 -5.93 -10.08 -51.67
N ARG A 26 -6.81 -11.08 -51.78
CA ARG A 26 -6.88 -12.32 -50.97
C ARG A 26 -5.68 -13.24 -51.15
N THR A 27 -5.32 -14.03 -50.13
CA THR A 27 -5.07 -15.47 -50.31
C THR A 27 -5.27 -16.29 -49.03
N LEU A 28 -6.18 -17.26 -49.11
CA LEU A 28 -6.35 -18.38 -48.18
C LEU A 28 -5.29 -19.45 -48.46
N ARG A 29 -4.68 -20.02 -47.41
CA ARG A 29 -4.18 -21.41 -47.47
C ARG A 29 -4.44 -22.13 -46.14
N ARG A 30 -5.30 -23.15 -46.22
CA ARG A 30 -5.39 -24.28 -45.29
C ARG A 30 -4.24 -25.24 -45.60
N LEU A 31 -3.61 -25.80 -44.57
CA LEU A 31 -2.98 -27.11 -44.63
C LEU A 31 -3.16 -27.83 -43.28
N ALA A 32 -3.77 -28.99 -43.36
CA ALA A 32 -3.84 -30.03 -42.34
C ALA A 32 -2.80 -31.13 -42.67
N PHE A 33 -2.69 -32.11 -41.76
CA PHE A 33 -1.85 -33.33 -41.70
C PHE A 33 -0.65 -33.20 -40.74
N ALA A 34 -0.28 -34.19 -39.91
CA ALA A 34 -0.96 -35.36 -39.34
C ALA A 34 -0.05 -35.94 -38.23
N LEU A 35 -0.69 -36.54 -37.23
CA LEU A 35 -0.31 -37.70 -36.39
C LEU A 35 1.16 -38.14 -36.29
N SER A 36 1.64 -38.32 -35.05
CA SER A 36 2.51 -39.45 -34.67
C SER A 36 2.33 -39.77 -33.19
N LEU A 37 1.78 -40.96 -32.98
CA LEU A 37 1.53 -41.66 -31.72
C LEU A 37 2.84 -42.33 -31.28
N THR A 38 3.21 -42.25 -30.00
CA THR A 38 3.95 -43.35 -29.35
C THR A 38 3.33 -43.66 -28.01
N CYS A 39 3.02 -44.94 -27.88
CA CYS A 39 2.31 -45.60 -26.80
C CYS A 39 3.35 -46.30 -25.91
N SER A 40 3.17 -46.27 -24.59
CA SER A 40 3.72 -47.29 -23.69
C SER A 40 2.77 -47.43 -22.50
N VAL A 41 2.05 -48.56 -22.52
CA VAL A 41 1.17 -49.11 -21.47
C VAL A 41 2.05 -50.12 -20.69
N TRP A 42 2.02 -50.24 -19.36
CA TRP A 42 1.14 -51.05 -18.51
C TRP A 42 1.70 -50.92 -17.07
N LEU A 43 0.92 -50.86 -15.98
CA LEU A 43 0.12 -51.95 -15.45
C LEU A 43 -0.98 -51.47 -14.49
N ILE A 44 -2.02 -52.31 -14.46
CA ILE A 44 -3.30 -52.22 -13.76
C ILE A 44 -3.16 -52.47 -12.25
N GLY A 45 -3.94 -51.72 -11.47
CA GLY A 45 -4.38 -52.09 -10.13
C GLY A 45 -5.78 -51.55 -9.87
N CYS A 46 -6.80 -52.39 -10.05
CA CYS A 46 -8.19 -52.05 -9.73
C CYS A 46 -8.44 -52.16 -8.22
N GLY A 47 -9.11 -51.16 -7.66
CA GLY A 47 -9.72 -51.20 -6.32
C GLY A 47 -10.68 -50.02 -6.19
N GLY A 48 -11.97 -50.28 -6.32
CA GLY A 48 -13.03 -49.26 -6.31
C GLY A 48 -13.38 -48.73 -4.92
N GLY A 49 -14.13 -47.63 -4.92
CA GLY A 49 -14.79 -47.10 -3.72
C GLY A 49 -14.84 -45.58 -3.75
N GLY A 50 -15.99 -45.01 -4.11
CA GLY A 50 -16.19 -43.57 -4.11
C GLY A 50 -16.13 -42.98 -2.70
N GLN A 51 -15.63 -41.75 -2.61
CA GLN A 51 -15.95 -40.75 -1.60
C GLN A 51 -15.45 -39.39 -2.11
N GLY A 52 -16.25 -38.35 -1.85
CA GLY A 52 -16.04 -37.01 -2.36
C GLY A 52 -14.68 -36.43 -1.99
N ALA A 53 -14.00 -35.83 -2.96
CA ALA A 53 -12.83 -35.02 -2.71
C ALA A 53 -13.30 -33.66 -2.15
N SER A 54 -13.45 -33.60 -0.84
CA SER A 54 -13.17 -32.38 -0.09
C SER A 54 -11.76 -31.93 -0.46
N GLY A 55 -11.62 -30.72 -1.00
CA GLY A 55 -10.33 -30.10 -1.28
C GLY A 55 -9.48 -30.12 -0.01
N ALA A 56 -8.45 -30.96 -0.02
CA ALA A 56 -7.48 -31.06 1.04
C ALA A 56 -6.75 -29.72 1.17
N GLY A 57 -6.79 -29.17 2.39
CA GLY A 57 -6.09 -27.95 2.76
C GLY A 57 -4.60 -28.04 2.41
N ALA A 58 -4.13 -27.06 1.66
CA ALA A 58 -2.72 -26.81 1.48
C ALA A 58 -2.12 -26.38 2.82
N GLY A 59 -1.17 -27.18 3.32
CA GLY A 59 -0.13 -26.83 4.30
C GLY A 59 -0.55 -26.05 5.55
N ALA A 60 -0.58 -26.72 6.71
CA ALA A 60 -0.57 -26.08 8.02
C ALA A 60 0.79 -25.39 8.28
N GLY A 61 1.07 -24.29 7.58
CA GLY A 61 1.87 -23.22 8.14
C GLY A 61 1.07 -22.65 9.31
N SER A 62 1.69 -22.41 10.46
CA SER A 62 1.00 -21.79 11.61
C SER A 62 0.29 -20.53 11.14
N GLN A 63 -1.04 -20.52 11.18
CA GLN A 63 -1.84 -19.38 10.75
C GLN A 63 -1.38 -18.16 11.55
N GLN A 64 -0.74 -17.20 10.89
CA GLN A 64 -0.39 -15.93 11.52
C GLN A 64 -1.68 -15.25 11.97
N ILE A 65 -1.73 -14.87 13.25
CA ILE A 65 -2.86 -14.18 13.85
C ILE A 65 -2.36 -12.83 14.34
N VAL A 66 -2.76 -11.78 13.64
CA VAL A 66 -2.62 -10.40 14.09
C VAL A 66 -3.79 -10.06 15.02
N ASP A 67 -3.48 -9.45 16.15
CA ASP A 67 -4.46 -8.98 17.13
C ASP A 67 -3.94 -7.73 17.84
N VAL A 68 -4.80 -7.11 18.65
CA VAL A 68 -4.46 -5.96 19.48
C VAL A 68 -4.59 -6.33 20.96
N SER A 69 -3.62 -5.89 21.77
CA SER A 69 -3.67 -6.00 23.22
C SER A 69 -3.26 -4.67 23.84
N ALA A 70 -4.21 -4.03 24.54
CA ALA A 70 -4.05 -2.68 25.07
C ALA A 70 -3.57 -1.70 23.98
N THR A 71 -2.37 -1.16 24.10
CA THR A 71 -1.79 -0.17 23.18
C THR A 71 -0.76 -0.79 22.22
N SER A 72 -0.77 -2.11 22.06
CA SER A 72 0.22 -2.82 21.24
C SER A 72 -0.43 -3.82 20.30
N MET A 73 0.20 -4.03 19.16
CA MET A 73 -0.13 -5.14 18.28
C MET A 73 0.52 -6.43 18.78
N THR A 74 -0.10 -7.56 18.41
CA THR A 74 0.43 -8.89 18.70
C THR A 74 0.41 -9.74 17.45
N LEU A 75 1.38 -10.65 17.36
CA LEU A 75 1.45 -11.69 16.35
C LEU A 75 1.48 -13.03 17.08
N ASN A 76 0.48 -13.88 16.82
CA ASN A 76 0.29 -15.16 17.49
C ASN A 76 0.25 -15.03 19.03
N GLY A 77 -0.34 -13.95 19.53
CA GLY A 77 -0.47 -13.65 20.95
C GLY A 77 0.78 -13.10 21.64
N SER A 78 1.89 -12.93 20.90
CA SER A 78 3.11 -12.29 21.42
C SER A 78 3.15 -10.82 21.00
N PRO A 79 3.68 -9.89 21.83
CA PRO A 79 3.91 -8.51 21.43
C PRO A 79 4.69 -8.45 20.12
N TRP A 80 4.24 -7.58 19.21
CA TRP A 80 4.77 -7.53 17.86
C TRP A 80 4.92 -6.09 17.41
N LEU A 81 6.17 -5.72 17.10
CA LEU A 81 6.51 -4.51 16.37
C LEU A 81 6.76 -4.93 14.93
N SER A 82 5.80 -4.65 14.04
CA SER A 82 5.85 -5.08 12.65
C SER A 82 7.06 -4.48 11.93
N LYS A 83 7.66 -5.28 11.05
CA LYS A 83 8.73 -4.91 10.12
C LYS A 83 8.15 -4.85 8.72
N GLY A 84 7.51 -3.73 8.40
CA GLY A 84 6.74 -3.58 7.16
C GLY A 84 7.56 -3.03 5.99
N VAL A 85 7.18 -3.45 4.78
CA VAL A 85 7.51 -2.76 3.54
C VAL A 85 6.27 -2.49 2.70
N ALA A 86 6.21 -1.34 2.02
CA ALA A 86 5.11 -1.01 1.11
C ALA A 86 5.45 -1.33 -0.35
N LEU A 87 4.45 -1.79 -1.12
CA LEU A 87 4.55 -2.11 -2.54
C LEU A 87 3.55 -1.29 -3.38
N GLN A 88 4.03 -0.70 -4.47
CA GLN A 88 3.23 0.06 -5.46
C GLN A 88 2.87 -0.74 -6.70
N ALA A 89 3.42 -1.95 -6.88
CA ALA A 89 3.18 -2.81 -8.04
C ALA A 89 1.70 -2.95 -8.35
N PHE A 90 0.82 -2.94 -7.34
CA PHE A 90 -0.61 -3.14 -7.47
C PHE A 90 -1.45 -1.87 -7.45
N VAL A 91 -0.88 -0.66 -7.43
CA VAL A 91 -1.66 0.58 -7.28
C VAL A 91 -2.53 0.92 -8.50
N ARG A 92 -2.29 0.28 -9.66
CA ARG A 92 -3.06 0.42 -10.90
C ARG A 92 -3.24 -0.91 -11.64
N PRO A 93 -4.22 -1.05 -12.56
CA PRO A 93 -4.34 -2.21 -13.43
C PRO A 93 -3.11 -2.45 -14.31
N LEU A 94 -2.74 -3.72 -14.53
CA LEU A 94 -1.60 -4.07 -15.39
C LEU A 94 -1.76 -3.51 -16.81
N ALA A 95 -2.96 -3.53 -17.36
CA ALA A 95 -3.23 -3.02 -18.70
C ALA A 95 -2.89 -1.52 -18.83
N VAL A 96 -3.21 -0.73 -17.81
CA VAL A 96 -2.85 0.70 -17.75
C VAL A 96 -1.33 0.86 -17.70
N LEU A 97 -0.66 0.14 -16.79
CA LEU A 97 0.80 0.18 -16.64
C LEU A 97 1.55 -0.17 -17.94
N GLN A 98 1.00 -1.08 -18.75
CA GLN A 98 1.59 -1.49 -20.04
C GLN A 98 1.45 -0.45 -21.16
N THR A 99 0.49 0.47 -21.04
CA THR A 99 0.17 1.44 -22.11
C THR A 99 0.64 2.85 -21.79
N ASP A 100 0.78 3.19 -20.51
CA ASP A 100 1.26 4.50 -20.07
C ASP A 100 2.78 4.47 -19.81
N ALA A 101 3.56 5.08 -20.70
CA ALA A 101 5.01 5.12 -20.57
C ALA A 101 5.49 5.86 -19.30
N SER A 102 4.67 6.76 -18.75
CA SER A 102 4.98 7.45 -17.48
C SER A 102 4.95 6.50 -16.28
N GLU A 103 4.28 5.35 -16.42
CA GLU A 103 4.16 4.32 -15.39
C GLU A 103 5.23 3.22 -15.49
N SER A 104 6.28 3.43 -16.30
CA SER A 104 7.34 2.44 -16.52
C SER A 104 7.98 1.87 -15.25
N ALA A 105 8.13 2.69 -14.20
CA ALA A 105 8.65 2.24 -12.91
C ALA A 105 7.70 1.26 -12.20
N ARG A 106 6.39 1.55 -12.19
CA ARG A 106 5.37 0.66 -11.60
C ARG A 106 5.09 -0.56 -12.45
N LEU A 107 5.22 -0.44 -13.77
CA LEU A 107 5.23 -1.60 -14.65
C LEU A 107 6.40 -2.53 -14.31
N ASN A 108 7.60 -1.98 -14.10
CA ASN A 108 8.76 -2.76 -13.68
C ASN A 108 8.54 -3.42 -12.31
N ALA A 109 7.98 -2.70 -11.33
CA ALA A 109 7.57 -3.25 -10.04
C ALA A 109 6.61 -4.45 -10.22
N ARG A 110 5.53 -4.26 -10.99
CA ARG A 110 4.54 -5.32 -11.29
C ARG A 110 5.16 -6.53 -11.99
N GLN A 111 6.12 -6.34 -12.88
CA GLN A 111 6.78 -7.43 -13.60
C GLN A 111 7.75 -8.23 -12.72
N ASN A 112 8.28 -7.62 -11.66
CA ASN A 112 9.24 -8.27 -10.76
C ASN A 112 8.58 -8.87 -9.50
N PHE A 113 7.33 -8.52 -9.19
CA PHE A 113 6.60 -9.14 -8.09
C PHE A 113 6.53 -10.65 -8.25
N GLY A 114 7.12 -11.36 -7.27
CA GLY A 114 7.24 -12.81 -7.30
C GLY A 114 8.25 -13.33 -6.28
N ALA A 115 8.68 -14.59 -6.45
CA ALA A 115 9.52 -15.28 -5.48
C ALA A 115 10.85 -14.54 -5.17
N SER A 116 11.48 -13.93 -6.17
CA SER A 116 12.74 -13.19 -5.99
C SER A 116 12.55 -11.93 -5.15
N GLU A 117 11.51 -11.15 -5.41
CA GLU A 117 11.17 -9.97 -4.62
C GLU A 117 10.80 -10.34 -3.19
N LEU A 118 9.96 -11.36 -3.00
CA LEU A 118 9.59 -11.85 -1.68
C LEU A 118 10.80 -12.36 -0.88
N ALA A 119 11.78 -13.00 -1.56
CA ALA A 119 13.04 -13.39 -0.94
C ALA A 119 13.89 -12.16 -0.55
N ALA A 120 13.94 -11.13 -1.39
CA ALA A 120 14.64 -9.88 -1.08
C ALA A 120 13.99 -9.15 0.12
N ILE A 121 12.66 -9.07 0.17
CA ILE A 121 11.90 -8.52 1.31
C ILE A 121 12.22 -9.30 2.59
N ARG A 122 12.30 -10.64 2.53
CA ARG A 122 12.68 -11.45 3.69
C ARG A 122 14.12 -11.20 4.11
N ALA A 123 15.05 -11.10 3.16
CA ALA A 123 16.46 -10.82 3.42
C ALA A 123 16.68 -9.43 4.02
N PHE A 124 15.84 -8.45 3.64
CA PHE A 124 15.78 -7.13 4.25
C PHE A 124 15.36 -7.17 5.73
N GLY A 125 14.73 -8.26 6.18
CA GLY A 125 14.30 -8.46 7.56
C GLY A 125 12.82 -8.14 7.80
N ALA A 126 12.05 -7.88 6.73
CA ALA A 126 10.63 -7.60 6.84
C ALA A 126 9.78 -8.86 7.09
N ASP A 127 8.67 -8.67 7.78
CA ASP A 127 7.65 -9.69 8.07
C ASP A 127 6.24 -9.30 7.61
N THR A 128 6.04 -8.03 7.24
CA THR A 128 4.78 -7.50 6.71
C THR A 128 4.98 -6.86 5.34
N ILE A 129 4.00 -7.06 4.45
CA ILE A 129 3.91 -6.39 3.16
C ILE A 129 2.61 -5.57 3.10
N ARG A 130 2.72 -4.26 2.90
CA ARG A 130 1.60 -3.33 2.65
C ARG A 130 1.42 -3.15 1.15
N PHE A 131 0.30 -3.59 0.59
CA PHE A 131 -0.01 -3.40 -0.82
C PHE A 131 -0.88 -2.17 -1.01
N GLN A 132 -0.41 -1.21 -1.81
CA GLN A 132 -1.25 -0.11 -2.27
C GLN A 132 -2.21 -0.62 -3.35
N ILE A 133 -3.50 -0.70 -3.06
CA ILE A 133 -4.54 -1.19 -3.97
C ILE A 133 -5.36 -0.01 -4.46
N GLY A 134 -5.34 0.24 -5.77
CA GLY A 134 -6.12 1.31 -6.40
C GLY A 134 -7.62 1.02 -6.33
N GLN A 135 -8.31 1.78 -5.48
CA GLN A 135 -9.76 1.73 -5.29
C GLN A 135 -10.51 1.86 -6.64
N PRO A 136 -10.23 2.86 -7.51
CA PRO A 136 -11.02 3.06 -8.72
C PRO A 136 -10.95 1.92 -9.73
N ALA A 137 -9.97 1.02 -9.59
CA ALA A 137 -9.83 -0.14 -10.47
C ALA A 137 -10.70 -1.33 -10.05
N LEU A 138 -11.24 -1.32 -8.83
CA LEU A 138 -12.12 -2.34 -8.28
C LEU A 138 -13.60 -2.09 -8.61
N ASP A 139 -14.01 -0.83 -8.70
CA ASP A 139 -15.42 -0.45 -8.90
C ASP A 139 -15.87 -0.53 -10.37
N PRO A 140 -16.84 -1.40 -10.74
CA PRO A 140 -17.40 -1.47 -12.09
C PRO A 140 -18.02 -0.18 -12.65
N VAL A 141 -18.35 0.81 -11.82
CA VAL A 141 -18.86 2.11 -12.30
C VAL A 141 -17.75 3.12 -12.58
N SER A 142 -16.54 2.87 -12.08
CA SER A 142 -15.38 3.73 -12.35
C SER A 142 -14.91 3.60 -13.80
N PRO A 143 -14.49 4.71 -14.44
CA PRO A 143 -13.86 4.65 -15.76
C PRO A 143 -12.48 3.97 -15.74
N LEU A 144 -11.90 3.75 -14.56
CA LEU A 144 -10.61 3.09 -14.35
C LEU A 144 -10.75 1.59 -14.03
N TYR A 145 -11.99 1.09 -13.99
CA TYR A 145 -12.30 -0.30 -13.73
C TYR A 145 -11.56 -1.26 -14.68
N ASP A 146 -11.00 -2.33 -14.11
CA ASP A 146 -10.49 -3.46 -14.87
C ASP A 146 -11.01 -4.76 -14.27
N SER A 147 -11.82 -5.49 -15.04
CA SER A 147 -12.46 -6.75 -14.61
C SER A 147 -11.49 -7.86 -14.20
N THR A 148 -10.20 -7.75 -14.55
CA THR A 148 -9.17 -8.72 -14.15
C THR A 148 -8.41 -8.29 -12.89
N TYR A 149 -8.49 -7.01 -12.52
CA TYR A 149 -7.67 -6.40 -11.48
C TYR A 149 -7.87 -7.05 -10.10
N LEU A 150 -9.12 -7.25 -9.66
CA LEU A 150 -9.41 -7.91 -8.38
C LEU A 150 -8.73 -9.29 -8.29
N SER A 151 -8.80 -10.10 -9.36
CA SER A 151 -8.18 -11.43 -9.37
C SER A 151 -6.65 -11.38 -9.29
N GLN A 152 -6.02 -10.36 -9.89
CA GLN A 152 -4.58 -10.14 -9.82
C GLN A 152 -4.16 -9.72 -8.41
N VAL A 153 -4.89 -8.80 -7.79
CA VAL A 153 -4.67 -8.35 -6.41
C VAL A 153 -4.81 -9.51 -5.43
N VAL A 154 -5.90 -10.28 -5.54
CA VAL A 154 -6.14 -11.46 -4.69
C VAL A 154 -5.00 -12.48 -4.84
N GLY A 155 -4.56 -12.78 -6.06
CA GLY A 155 -3.46 -13.70 -6.31
C GLY A 155 -2.13 -13.22 -5.71
N ALA A 156 -1.85 -11.92 -5.76
CA ALA A 156 -0.65 -11.33 -5.19
C ALA A 156 -0.63 -11.42 -3.66
N ILE A 157 -1.74 -11.05 -3.02
CA ILE A 157 -1.92 -11.16 -1.56
C ILE A 157 -1.76 -12.62 -1.12
N GLN A 158 -2.42 -13.56 -1.80
CA GLN A 158 -2.30 -14.99 -1.48
C GLN A 158 -0.86 -15.49 -1.64
N THR A 159 -0.13 -15.03 -2.66
CA THR A 159 1.28 -15.39 -2.86
C THR A 159 2.15 -14.89 -1.69
N ALA A 160 1.97 -13.64 -1.25
CA ALA A 160 2.68 -13.09 -0.10
C ALA A 160 2.32 -13.81 1.22
N ARG A 161 1.03 -14.11 1.44
CA ARG A 161 0.56 -14.90 2.60
C ARG A 161 1.16 -16.29 2.62
N GLN A 162 1.20 -16.98 1.48
CA GLN A 162 1.83 -18.30 1.34
C GLN A 162 3.36 -18.27 1.58
N ALA A 163 4.01 -17.15 1.30
CA ALA A 163 5.41 -16.91 1.64
C ALA A 163 5.63 -16.53 3.13
N GLY A 164 4.58 -16.53 3.95
CA GLY A 164 4.64 -16.31 5.39
C GLY A 164 4.76 -14.85 5.81
N PHE A 165 4.31 -13.91 4.99
CA PHE A 165 4.23 -12.49 5.35
C PHE A 165 2.85 -12.18 5.89
N VAL A 166 2.76 -11.39 6.97
CA VAL A 166 1.53 -10.63 7.25
C VAL A 166 1.30 -9.69 6.06
N VAL A 167 0.05 -9.54 5.64
CA VAL A 167 -0.28 -8.65 4.53
C VAL A 167 -1.21 -7.55 5.01
N MET A 168 -0.85 -6.30 4.75
CA MET A 168 -1.74 -5.16 4.89
C MET A 168 -2.29 -4.80 3.51
N ILE A 169 -3.61 -4.75 3.40
CA ILE A 169 -4.31 -4.26 2.21
C ILE A 169 -4.64 -2.79 2.48
N MET A 170 -4.07 -1.90 1.69
CA MET A 170 -4.29 -0.47 1.77
C MET A 170 -5.22 -0.01 0.65
N MET A 171 -6.33 0.62 1.01
CA MET A 171 -7.24 1.21 0.03
C MET A 171 -6.69 2.56 -0.46
N GLN A 172 -6.26 2.61 -1.73
CA GLN A 172 -5.67 3.80 -2.37
C GLN A 172 -6.67 4.54 -3.24
N ASP A 173 -6.97 5.78 -2.89
CA ASP A 173 -7.85 6.65 -3.67
C ASP A 173 -7.08 7.82 -4.31
N GLU A 174 -5.87 8.15 -3.82
CA GLU A 174 -5.07 9.28 -4.31
C GLU A 174 -4.70 9.16 -5.80
N ALA A 175 -4.20 10.24 -6.40
CA ALA A 175 -3.87 10.33 -7.83
C ALA A 175 -2.96 9.22 -8.38
N ILE A 176 -2.15 8.60 -7.52
CA ILE A 176 -1.34 7.43 -7.85
C ILE A 176 -2.19 6.23 -8.33
N SER A 177 -3.42 6.11 -7.85
CA SER A 177 -4.40 5.09 -8.26
C SER A 177 -4.91 5.26 -9.69
N GLY A 178 -4.70 6.44 -10.30
CA GLY A 178 -5.38 6.81 -11.54
C GLY A 178 -6.41 7.89 -11.37
N ASP A 179 -6.92 8.11 -10.15
CA ASP A 179 -8.05 8.99 -9.95
C ASP A 179 -7.67 10.48 -10.21
N PRO A 180 -8.32 11.16 -11.16
CA PRO A 180 -8.17 12.61 -11.31
C PRO A 180 -8.87 13.43 -10.20
N HIS A 181 -9.76 12.84 -9.40
CA HIS A 181 -10.57 13.51 -8.39
C HIS A 181 -10.66 12.68 -7.09
N PRO A 182 -9.52 12.38 -6.43
CA PRO A 182 -9.52 11.61 -5.20
C PRO A 182 -10.39 12.27 -4.13
N HIS A 183 -11.04 11.46 -3.32
CA HIS A 183 -11.81 11.98 -2.19
C HIS A 183 -10.92 12.24 -0.98
N PRO A 184 -11.34 13.11 -0.03
CA PRO A 184 -10.56 13.35 1.19
C PRO A 184 -10.86 12.34 2.30
N LEU A 185 -11.88 11.49 2.14
CA LEU A 185 -12.41 10.56 3.14
C LEU A 185 -13.11 9.39 2.42
N PRO A 186 -13.28 8.21 3.07
CA PRO A 186 -13.92 7.04 2.46
C PRO A 186 -15.36 7.34 2.00
N THR A 187 -15.75 6.79 0.86
CA THR A 187 -17.06 6.99 0.22
C THR A 187 -17.82 5.66 0.09
N ALA A 188 -18.98 5.68 -0.58
CA ALA A 188 -19.75 4.46 -0.85
C ALA A 188 -19.00 3.48 -1.79
N GLU A 189 -18.13 4.00 -2.67
CA GLU A 189 -17.22 3.21 -3.50
C GLU A 189 -16.25 2.44 -2.60
N THR A 190 -15.57 3.13 -1.68
CA THR A 190 -14.69 2.51 -0.67
C THR A 190 -15.34 1.33 0.04
N GLN A 191 -16.60 1.47 0.48
CA GLN A 191 -17.32 0.37 1.14
C GLN A 191 -17.57 -0.82 0.21
N THR A 192 -17.96 -0.56 -1.04
CA THR A 192 -18.23 -1.60 -2.05
C THR A 192 -16.95 -2.36 -2.41
N ASP A 193 -15.83 -1.66 -2.51
CA ASP A 193 -14.53 -2.28 -2.78
C ASP A 193 -14.03 -3.10 -1.59
N TRP A 194 -14.28 -2.64 -0.37
CA TRP A 194 -14.04 -3.47 0.81
C TRP A 194 -14.92 -4.71 0.87
N ASP A 195 -16.16 -4.68 0.39
CA ASP A 195 -16.99 -5.89 0.31
C ASP A 195 -16.34 -6.96 -0.59
N LEU A 196 -15.70 -6.55 -1.70
CA LEU A 196 -14.96 -7.46 -2.58
C LEU A 196 -13.76 -8.10 -1.86
N LEU A 197 -12.94 -7.29 -1.19
CA LEU A 197 -11.70 -7.75 -0.54
C LEU A 197 -12.00 -8.53 0.76
N ALA A 198 -12.97 -8.08 1.56
CA ALA A 198 -13.40 -8.76 2.78
C ALA A 198 -14.05 -10.11 2.50
N ALA A 199 -14.74 -10.28 1.36
CA ALA A 199 -15.24 -11.59 0.94
C ALA A 199 -14.10 -12.62 0.72
N GLN A 200 -12.91 -12.15 0.35
CA GLN A 200 -11.74 -13.02 0.14
C GLN A 200 -10.91 -13.21 1.41
N PHE A 201 -10.71 -12.15 2.20
CA PHE A 201 -9.71 -12.11 3.27
C PHE A 201 -10.28 -11.85 4.66
N GLY A 202 -11.60 -11.66 4.80
CA GLY A 202 -12.29 -11.29 6.04
C GLY A 202 -12.10 -12.28 7.21
N SER A 203 -11.65 -13.51 6.92
CA SER A 203 -11.36 -14.53 7.94
C SER A 203 -9.87 -14.85 8.11
N ASP A 204 -8.99 -14.36 7.21
CA ASP A 204 -7.54 -14.55 7.34
C ASP A 204 -6.99 -13.52 8.32
N ARG A 205 -6.76 -13.95 9.56
CA ARG A 205 -6.23 -13.08 10.63
C ARG A 205 -4.77 -12.67 10.46
N GLY A 206 -4.06 -13.13 9.42
CA GLY A 206 -2.77 -12.57 9.03
C GLY A 206 -2.87 -11.55 7.89
N VAL A 207 -4.09 -11.19 7.49
CA VAL A 207 -4.37 -10.02 6.65
C VAL A 207 -4.92 -8.90 7.53
N VAL A 208 -4.42 -7.68 7.32
CA VAL A 208 -4.81 -6.44 7.98
C VAL A 208 -5.45 -5.51 6.94
N PHE A 209 -6.51 -4.80 7.31
CA PHE A 209 -7.20 -3.87 6.40
C PHE A 209 -6.94 -2.43 6.82
N GLU A 210 -6.21 -1.67 6.01
CA GLU A 210 -6.06 -0.24 6.18
C GLU A 210 -7.13 0.47 5.37
N LEU A 211 -8.15 0.95 6.09
CA LEU A 211 -9.47 1.16 5.52
C LEU A 211 -9.52 2.27 4.47
N TYR A 212 -8.67 3.29 4.61
CA TYR A 212 -8.56 4.39 3.66
C TYR A 212 -7.25 5.12 3.89
N ASN A 213 -6.39 5.15 2.88
CA ASN A 213 -5.10 5.82 2.94
C ASN A 213 -5.28 7.35 2.95
N GLU A 214 -4.53 8.03 3.82
CA GLU A 214 -4.35 9.48 3.84
C GLU A 214 -5.64 10.36 3.82
N PRO A 215 -6.53 10.27 4.82
CA PRO A 215 -7.59 11.24 5.04
C PRO A 215 -7.10 12.70 4.96
N ASN A 216 -7.62 13.44 3.98
CA ASN A 216 -7.07 14.75 3.60
C ASN A 216 -7.98 15.90 4.02
N LEU A 217 -8.16 16.06 5.33
CA LEU A 217 -8.82 17.23 5.92
C LEU A 217 -7.91 17.90 6.97
N PRO A 218 -8.01 19.21 7.20
CA PRO A 218 -7.30 19.89 8.29
C PRO A 218 -7.66 19.32 9.68
N ASP A 219 -6.69 19.24 10.59
CA ASP A 219 -6.88 18.86 11.99
C ASP A 219 -7.76 19.88 12.74
N THR A 220 -9.06 19.62 12.76
CA THR A 220 -10.06 20.38 13.51
C THR A 220 -11.09 19.41 14.09
N SER A 221 -11.71 19.77 15.21
CA SER A 221 -12.75 18.92 15.82
C SER A 221 -13.90 18.61 14.87
N THR A 222 -14.30 19.55 14.00
CA THR A 222 -15.34 19.32 12.97
C THR A 222 -14.91 18.27 11.95
N ASN A 223 -13.67 18.34 11.47
CA ASN A 223 -13.17 17.38 10.49
C ASN A 223 -12.96 15.99 11.09
N TRP A 224 -12.58 15.89 12.36
CA TRP A 224 -12.58 14.60 13.07
C TRP A 224 -13.98 14.00 13.21
N GLN A 225 -15.01 14.83 13.39
CA GLN A 225 -16.40 14.33 13.38
C GLN A 225 -16.86 13.89 11.99
N LEU A 226 -16.42 14.55 10.92
CA LEU A 226 -16.64 14.09 9.54
C LEU A 226 -15.89 12.78 9.25
N TRP A 227 -14.63 12.68 9.67
CA TRP A 227 -13.83 11.46 9.56
C TRP A 227 -14.50 10.28 10.27
N LEU A 228 -15.06 10.51 11.47
CA LEU A 228 -15.73 9.46 12.24
C LEU A 228 -17.08 9.05 11.65
N ASN A 229 -17.96 10.04 11.42
CA ASN A 229 -19.38 9.80 11.18
C ASN A 229 -19.80 9.93 9.71
N GLY A 230 -18.91 10.40 8.84
CA GLY A 230 -19.23 10.73 7.46
C GLY A 230 -19.99 12.05 7.33
N GLY A 231 -20.48 12.30 6.13
CA GLY A 231 -21.11 13.55 5.71
C GLY A 231 -20.39 14.19 4.53
N THR A 232 -20.83 15.37 4.14
CA THR A 232 -20.25 16.10 3.00
C THR A 232 -19.23 17.11 3.51
N ALA A 233 -17.96 16.88 3.19
CA ALA A 233 -16.90 17.84 3.51
C ALA A 233 -17.04 19.13 2.69
N LEU A 234 -16.38 20.19 3.13
CA LEU A 234 -16.41 21.47 2.41
C LEU A 234 -15.79 21.30 1.01
N ASN A 235 -16.49 21.80 -0.01
CA ASN A 235 -16.13 21.69 -1.43
C ASN A 235 -16.23 20.28 -2.04
N GLU A 236 -16.71 19.29 -1.28
CA GLU A 236 -17.05 17.98 -1.82
C GLU A 236 -18.51 17.93 -2.25
N THR A 237 -18.79 17.17 -3.32
CA THR A 237 -20.14 16.82 -3.74
C THR A 237 -20.52 15.39 -3.36
N THR A 238 -19.53 14.50 -3.30
CA THR A 238 -19.70 13.11 -2.85
C THR A 238 -19.68 13.06 -1.32
N PRO A 239 -20.73 12.52 -0.67
CA PRO A 239 -20.69 12.30 0.78
C PRO A 239 -19.70 11.21 1.16
N SER A 240 -18.94 11.45 2.22
CA SER A 240 -18.18 10.41 2.90
C SER A 240 -19.11 9.55 3.77
N ILE A 241 -18.79 8.26 3.88
CA ILE A 241 -19.46 7.34 4.80
C ILE A 241 -18.91 7.41 6.22
N GLY A 242 -17.68 7.91 6.40
CA GLY A 242 -16.97 7.90 7.69
C GLY A 242 -16.42 6.53 8.11
N MET A 243 -15.42 6.55 8.98
CA MET A 243 -14.75 5.36 9.48
C MET A 243 -15.66 4.47 10.33
N GLN A 244 -16.50 5.06 11.19
CA GLN A 244 -17.34 4.26 12.10
C GLN A 244 -18.41 3.45 11.34
N PRO A 245 -19.16 4.01 10.38
CA PRO A 245 -20.07 3.23 9.54
C PRO A 245 -19.35 2.16 8.72
N LEU A 246 -18.16 2.44 8.17
CA LEU A 246 -17.37 1.46 7.43
C LEU A 246 -16.95 0.27 8.31
N ILE A 247 -16.43 0.54 9.52
CA ILE A 247 -16.08 -0.50 10.50
C ILE A 247 -17.30 -1.36 10.84
N ASN A 248 -18.44 -0.71 11.14
CA ASN A 248 -19.67 -1.41 11.49
C ASN A 248 -20.15 -2.34 10.36
N HIS A 249 -20.08 -1.86 9.11
CA HIS A 249 -20.44 -2.62 7.92
C HIS A 249 -19.56 -3.87 7.76
N LEU A 250 -18.24 -3.71 7.83
CA LEU A 250 -17.31 -4.84 7.67
C LEU A 250 -17.42 -5.85 8.82
N ARG A 251 -17.63 -5.40 10.06
CA ARG A 251 -17.89 -6.29 11.20
C ARG A 251 -19.23 -7.01 11.06
N ALA A 252 -20.27 -6.34 10.60
CA ALA A 252 -21.58 -6.96 10.34
C ALA A 252 -21.49 -8.04 9.25
N ASN A 253 -20.59 -7.85 8.27
CA ASN A 253 -20.27 -8.83 7.22
C ASN A 253 -19.26 -9.91 7.68
N GLY A 254 -18.87 -9.91 8.96
CA GLY A 254 -18.11 -10.99 9.58
C GLY A 254 -16.59 -10.82 9.56
N ALA A 255 -16.05 -9.70 9.07
CA ALA A 255 -14.61 -9.46 9.03
C ALA A 255 -13.98 -9.55 10.43
N GLN A 256 -12.94 -10.36 10.57
CA GLN A 256 -12.22 -10.65 11.81
C GLN A 256 -10.85 -9.95 11.91
N ASN A 257 -10.42 -9.30 10.82
CA ASN A 257 -9.11 -8.69 10.65
C ASN A 257 -8.89 -7.53 11.63
N VAL A 258 -7.62 -7.19 11.86
CA VAL A 258 -7.28 -5.85 12.40
C VAL A 258 -7.59 -4.80 11.33
N PHE A 259 -8.20 -3.70 11.77
CA PHE A 259 -8.43 -2.53 10.93
C PHE A 259 -7.46 -1.42 11.31
N VAL A 260 -6.78 -0.86 10.31
CA VAL A 260 -5.89 0.29 10.44
C VAL A 260 -6.63 1.53 9.95
N LEU A 261 -6.60 2.58 10.77
CA LEU A 261 -7.33 3.82 10.56
C LEU A 261 -6.35 5.00 10.52
N ASP A 262 -6.14 5.54 9.33
CA ASP A 262 -5.26 6.69 9.13
C ASP A 262 -5.79 7.96 9.77
N GLY A 263 -4.84 8.76 10.27
CA GLY A 263 -5.10 10.10 10.80
C GLY A 263 -5.41 11.15 9.73
N LEU A 264 -5.81 12.33 10.20
CA LEU A 264 -6.04 13.49 9.33
C LEU A 264 -4.73 14.09 8.81
N GLN A 265 -4.86 15.04 7.88
CA GLN A 265 -3.75 15.71 7.20
C GLN A 265 -2.81 14.70 6.52
N LEU A 266 -3.37 13.79 5.72
CA LEU A 266 -2.60 12.78 4.98
C LEU A 266 -1.83 11.85 5.94
N GLY A 267 -2.54 11.29 6.94
CA GLY A 267 -1.90 10.43 7.95
C GLY A 267 -0.93 11.17 8.88
N LYS A 268 -0.79 12.49 8.81
CA LYS A 268 0.22 13.21 9.62
C LYS A 268 -0.08 13.21 11.11
N THR A 269 -1.37 13.23 11.51
CA THR A 269 -1.73 13.49 12.91
C THR A 269 -2.90 12.66 13.41
N LEU A 270 -2.74 12.16 14.64
CA LEU A 270 -3.77 11.56 15.49
C LEU A 270 -4.15 12.50 16.64
N ASN A 271 -3.65 13.74 16.65
CA ASN A 271 -4.11 14.76 17.57
C ASN A 271 -5.61 14.99 17.37
N GLY A 272 -6.39 14.99 18.45
CA GLY A 272 -7.85 15.13 18.37
C GLY A 272 -8.60 13.86 17.94
N LEU A 273 -7.92 12.72 17.78
CA LEU A 273 -8.53 11.42 17.45
C LEU A 273 -9.74 11.13 18.35
N PRO A 274 -10.95 10.95 17.78
CA PRO A 274 -12.13 10.60 18.55
C PRO A 274 -12.11 9.13 18.98
N ALA A 275 -12.95 8.78 19.95
CA ALA A 275 -13.17 7.38 20.28
C ALA A 275 -13.86 6.66 19.12
N VAL A 276 -13.32 5.50 18.73
CA VAL A 276 -13.90 4.62 17.70
C VAL A 276 -14.31 3.31 18.38
N ALA A 277 -15.50 2.81 18.05
CA ALA A 277 -16.00 1.55 18.58
C ALA A 277 -15.71 0.40 17.59
N ASP A 278 -15.11 -0.67 18.10
CA ASP A 278 -15.03 -1.95 17.40
C ASP A 278 -15.42 -3.06 18.38
N PRO A 279 -16.47 -3.86 18.10
CA PRO A 279 -16.86 -4.97 18.97
C PRO A 279 -15.75 -6.01 19.18
N LEU A 280 -14.76 -6.08 18.29
CA LEU A 280 -13.62 -6.99 18.41
C LEU A 280 -12.40 -6.36 19.09
N ASN A 281 -12.40 -5.04 19.34
CA ASN A 281 -11.26 -4.28 19.86
C ASN A 281 -9.96 -4.50 19.04
N ARG A 282 -10.05 -4.54 17.71
CA ARG A 282 -8.97 -4.82 16.76
C ARG A 282 -8.69 -3.61 15.87
N LEU A 283 -8.57 -2.44 16.48
CA LEU A 283 -8.25 -1.19 15.79
C LEU A 283 -6.79 -0.80 16.03
N VAL A 284 -6.14 -0.35 14.98
CA VAL A 284 -4.81 0.27 14.97
C VAL A 284 -4.92 1.61 14.24
N TYR A 285 -4.13 2.59 14.63
CA TYR A 285 -4.17 3.92 14.03
C TYR A 285 -2.88 4.23 13.29
N ALA A 286 -3.01 4.75 12.08
CA ALA A 286 -1.91 4.94 11.16
C ALA A 286 -1.40 6.38 11.14
N VAL A 287 -0.09 6.52 10.95
CA VAL A 287 0.57 7.80 10.74
C VAL A 287 1.65 7.76 9.67
N HIS A 288 1.80 8.84 8.92
CA HIS A 288 2.81 8.98 7.86
C HIS A 288 3.84 10.06 8.26
N PRO A 289 4.84 9.73 9.11
CA PRO A 289 5.72 10.71 9.74
C PRO A 289 6.85 11.20 8.81
N TYR A 290 6.50 11.59 7.57
CA TYR A 290 7.46 12.19 6.64
C TYR A 290 8.09 13.45 7.23
N GLN A 291 9.42 13.55 7.13
CA GLN A 291 10.18 14.64 7.74
C GLN A 291 9.89 15.99 7.11
N ASN A 292 9.46 16.02 5.83
CA ASN A 292 9.19 17.26 5.10
C ASN A 292 10.33 18.29 5.19
N GLY A 293 11.58 17.81 5.22
CA GLY A 293 12.78 18.63 5.38
C GLY A 293 12.99 19.26 6.78
N SER A 294 12.14 18.99 7.76
CA SER A 294 12.36 19.34 9.17
C SER A 294 11.33 18.66 10.07
N ALA A 295 11.80 17.83 11.01
CA ALA A 295 10.97 17.30 12.08
C ALA A 295 11.79 17.15 13.37
N ASN A 296 11.13 17.22 14.53
CA ASN A 296 11.72 16.90 15.82
C ASN A 296 10.71 16.21 16.73
N GLU A 297 11.23 15.70 17.84
CA GLU A 297 10.47 14.92 18.84
C GLU A 297 9.23 15.65 19.37
N SER A 298 9.32 16.96 19.63
CA SER A 298 8.17 17.75 20.12
C SER A 298 7.01 17.79 19.13
N GLN A 299 7.30 17.80 17.82
CA GLN A 299 6.29 17.71 16.79
C GLN A 299 5.65 16.33 16.74
N TRP A 300 6.46 15.27 16.83
CA TRP A 300 5.97 13.88 16.86
C TRP A 300 5.10 13.60 18.08
N ASP A 301 5.50 14.09 19.26
CA ASP A 301 4.71 13.98 20.50
C ASP A 301 3.30 14.53 20.31
N THR A 302 3.22 15.74 19.76
CA THR A 302 1.95 16.43 19.54
C THR A 302 1.12 15.74 18.46
N GLN A 303 1.75 15.29 17.38
CA GLN A 303 1.05 14.70 16.25
C GLN A 303 0.54 13.29 16.55
N PHE A 304 1.33 12.44 17.21
CA PHE A 304 0.98 11.02 17.37
C PHE A 304 1.57 10.35 18.62
N GLY A 305 2.66 10.85 19.19
CA GLY A 305 3.27 10.26 20.39
C GLY A 305 2.32 10.18 21.58
N GLN A 306 1.58 11.27 21.85
CA GLN A 306 0.56 11.27 22.91
C GLN A 306 -0.58 10.28 22.63
N ALA A 307 -0.94 10.05 21.37
CA ALA A 307 -1.93 9.04 21.00
C ALA A 307 -1.42 7.62 21.22
N SER A 308 -0.15 7.33 20.89
CA SER A 308 0.48 6.00 21.07
C SER A 308 0.46 5.48 22.52
N SER A 309 0.38 6.38 23.51
CA SER A 309 0.21 6.00 24.92
C SER A 309 -1.18 5.45 25.28
N ARG A 310 -2.16 5.57 24.37
CA ARG A 310 -3.59 5.27 24.59
C ARG A 310 -4.17 4.29 23.59
N VAL A 311 -3.62 4.25 22.37
CA VAL A 311 -4.06 3.37 21.28
C VAL A 311 -2.83 2.79 20.56
N PRO A 312 -2.92 1.59 19.98
CA PRO A 312 -1.84 1.08 19.12
C PRO A 312 -1.69 1.95 17.88
N VAL A 313 -0.45 2.35 17.58
CA VAL A 313 -0.11 3.19 16.43
C VAL A 313 0.86 2.45 15.52
N TRP A 314 0.70 2.64 14.21
CA TRP A 314 1.58 2.12 13.17
C TRP A 314 2.01 3.29 12.27
N ALA A 315 3.33 3.51 12.14
CA ALA A 315 3.87 4.34 11.07
C ALA A 315 3.93 3.52 9.78
N ASP A 316 2.80 3.37 9.10
CA ASP A 316 2.58 2.41 8.01
C ASP A 316 2.94 2.94 6.61
N GLU A 317 3.33 4.20 6.52
CA GLU A 317 4.03 4.74 5.36
C GLU A 317 5.13 5.72 5.76
N TRP A 318 6.36 5.41 5.38
CA TRP A 318 7.49 6.31 5.57
C TRP A 318 8.71 5.96 4.72
N SER A 319 9.42 6.97 4.26
CA SER A 319 10.82 6.89 3.86
C SER A 319 11.51 8.24 3.99
N ALA A 320 12.84 8.23 3.95
CA ALA A 320 13.63 9.46 4.01
C ALA A 320 14.65 9.58 2.87
N PRO A 321 14.21 9.57 1.59
CA PRO A 321 15.10 9.87 0.48
C PRO A 321 15.54 11.34 0.51
N THR A 322 16.74 11.62 0.01
CA THR A 322 17.21 13.01 -0.16
C THR A 322 16.62 13.63 -1.43
N GLY A 323 16.53 14.95 -1.48
CA GLY A 323 16.03 15.70 -2.63
C GLY A 323 14.54 15.49 -2.94
N MET A 324 13.76 14.92 -2.01
CA MET A 324 12.30 14.77 -2.11
C MET A 324 11.61 15.47 -0.95
N SER A 325 10.49 16.15 -1.24
CA SER A 325 9.69 16.81 -0.19
C SER A 325 9.17 15.79 0.82
N LEU A 326 8.65 14.65 0.35
CA LEU A 326 8.28 13.50 1.18
C LEU A 326 9.55 12.73 1.57
N GLY A 327 10.35 13.32 2.45
CA GLY A 327 11.65 12.80 2.87
C GLY A 327 12.53 13.89 3.48
N LEU A 328 13.84 13.83 3.20
CA LEU A 328 14.82 14.76 3.75
C LEU A 328 14.87 16.10 3.01
N GLY A 329 14.22 16.24 1.84
CA GLY A 329 14.26 17.47 1.06
C GLY A 329 15.70 17.91 0.76
N ASN A 330 16.03 19.14 1.12
CA ASN A 330 17.38 19.71 0.95
C ASN A 330 18.26 19.58 2.20
N LEU A 331 17.87 18.78 3.19
CA LEU A 331 18.72 18.52 4.36
C LEU A 331 20.00 17.81 3.92
N THR A 332 21.12 18.24 4.50
CA THR A 332 22.44 17.63 4.30
C THR A 332 22.81 16.63 5.40
N SER A 333 21.89 16.37 6.33
CA SER A 333 22.01 15.35 7.38
C SER A 333 20.75 14.48 7.39
N PHE A 334 20.93 13.21 7.72
CA PHE A 334 19.86 12.23 7.93
C PHE A 334 19.60 11.94 9.41
N ASP A 335 20.12 12.75 10.34
CA ASP A 335 19.92 12.58 11.79
C ASP A 335 18.45 12.46 12.16
N VAL A 336 17.60 13.29 11.56
CA VAL A 336 16.15 13.27 11.78
C VAL A 336 15.50 11.93 11.40
N ALA A 337 16.08 11.17 10.45
CA ALA A 337 15.61 9.83 10.13
C ALA A 337 16.01 8.83 11.22
N VAL A 338 17.25 8.91 11.72
CA VAL A 338 17.74 8.08 12.84
C VAL A 338 16.92 8.36 14.11
N ASP A 339 16.70 9.64 14.42
CA ASP A 339 15.92 10.09 15.58
C ASP A 339 14.48 9.61 15.48
N LEU A 340 13.85 9.70 14.31
CA LEU A 340 12.49 9.21 14.13
C LEU A 340 12.40 7.70 14.38
N LEU A 341 13.29 6.89 13.81
CA LEU A 341 13.26 5.44 14.05
C LEU A 341 13.49 5.08 15.53
N ASN A 342 14.39 5.80 16.20
CA ASN A 342 14.58 5.67 17.65
C ASN A 342 13.29 6.03 18.41
N TYR A 343 12.63 7.13 18.04
CA TYR A 343 11.38 7.60 18.63
C TYR A 343 10.24 6.58 18.46
N LEU A 344 10.00 6.12 17.23
CA LEU A 344 8.93 5.14 16.94
C LEU A 344 9.08 3.90 17.83
N ARG A 345 10.30 3.38 17.99
CA ARG A 345 10.56 2.20 18.84
C ARG A 345 10.34 2.49 20.31
N ALA A 346 10.79 3.64 20.82
CA ALA A 346 10.55 4.05 22.20
C ALA A 346 9.06 4.17 22.52
N HIS A 347 8.24 4.47 21.52
CA HIS A 347 6.78 4.58 21.61
C HIS A 347 6.03 3.30 21.19
N SER A 348 6.73 2.19 20.93
CA SER A 348 6.14 0.93 20.44
C SER A 348 5.30 1.09 19.16
N ILE A 349 5.70 2.02 18.30
CA ILE A 349 5.08 2.29 17.00
C ILE A 349 5.78 1.46 15.94
N SER A 350 5.04 0.60 15.26
CA SER A 350 5.60 -0.22 14.17
C SER A 350 5.93 0.62 12.96
N LEU A 351 6.88 0.17 12.14
CA LEU A 351 7.27 0.85 10.91
C LEU A 351 6.90 0.00 9.69
N CYS A 352 6.31 0.62 8.67
CA CYS A 352 6.31 0.13 7.31
C CYS A 352 7.02 1.15 6.43
N THR A 353 8.18 0.77 5.88
CA THR A 353 8.96 1.66 5.02
C THR A 353 8.62 1.45 3.55
N GLY A 354 8.70 2.47 2.71
CA GLY A 354 8.37 2.26 1.32
C GLY A 354 8.66 3.39 0.34
N ALA A 355 8.53 3.09 -0.96
CA ALA A 355 8.17 1.77 -1.50
C ALA A 355 9.39 0.86 -1.74
N PHE A 356 9.29 -0.44 -1.45
CA PHE A 356 10.39 -1.41 -1.63
C PHE A 356 10.55 -1.86 -3.08
N ASP A 357 9.46 -1.82 -3.84
CA ASP A 357 9.41 -2.12 -5.28
C ASP A 357 9.49 -0.86 -6.16
N MET A 358 10.01 0.23 -5.60
CA MET A 358 10.31 1.45 -6.34
C MET A 358 11.76 1.89 -6.04
N PRO A 359 12.54 2.23 -7.08
CA PRO A 359 13.88 2.79 -6.89
C PRO A 359 13.85 4.05 -6.02
N ARG A 360 14.99 4.35 -5.40
CA ARG A 360 15.30 5.57 -4.59
C ARG A 360 14.73 5.59 -3.16
N PHE A 361 13.70 4.81 -2.84
CA PHE A 361 13.17 4.78 -1.48
C PHE A 361 13.98 3.83 -0.60
N VAL A 362 13.68 2.53 -0.65
CA VAL A 362 14.36 1.50 0.13
C VAL A 362 15.49 0.85 -0.66
N VAL A 363 15.30 0.72 -1.98
CA VAL A 363 16.26 0.08 -2.89
C VAL A 363 16.64 1.01 -4.04
N GLN A 364 17.82 0.81 -4.62
CA GLN A 364 18.35 1.60 -5.72
C GLN A 364 17.87 1.08 -7.08
N ASP A 365 17.62 -0.23 -7.20
CA ASP A 365 17.40 -0.89 -8.48
C ASP A 365 16.46 -2.10 -8.39
N ILE A 366 15.77 -2.36 -9.50
CA ILE A 366 14.84 -3.47 -9.67
C ILE A 366 14.97 -4.02 -11.10
N PRO A 367 15.29 -5.30 -11.30
CA PRO A 367 15.70 -6.27 -10.28
C PRO A 367 17.10 -5.96 -9.75
N GLY A 368 17.33 -6.23 -8.47
CA GLY A 368 18.62 -6.05 -7.80
C GLY A 368 18.44 -5.85 -6.31
N TRP A 369 17.47 -5.03 -5.93
CA TRP A 369 17.12 -4.69 -4.55
C TRP A 369 18.34 -4.27 -3.71
N THR A 370 19.30 -3.60 -4.35
CA THR A 370 20.45 -3.01 -3.66
C THR A 370 19.92 -1.93 -2.73
N LEU A 371 20.25 -1.97 -1.44
CA LEU A 371 19.70 -1.00 -0.48
C LEU A 371 20.21 0.42 -0.77
N THR A 372 19.34 1.41 -0.62
CA THR A 372 19.77 2.81 -0.50
C THR A 372 20.56 3.00 0.80
N ASN A 373 21.48 3.97 0.82
CA ASN A 373 22.24 4.35 2.02
C ASN A 373 22.55 5.84 2.00
N TYR A 374 23.19 6.38 3.04
CA TYR A 374 23.49 7.82 3.13
C TYR A 374 24.98 8.16 2.93
N ASP A 375 25.78 7.25 2.37
CA ASP A 375 27.23 7.45 2.12
C ASP A 375 27.52 8.74 1.34
N ALA A 376 26.62 9.10 0.43
CA ALA A 376 26.80 10.18 -0.53
C ALA A 376 25.98 11.44 -0.19
N ILE A 377 25.36 11.53 1.00
CA ILE A 377 24.43 12.64 1.35
C ILE A 377 25.09 14.02 1.24
N SER A 378 26.37 14.14 1.57
CA SER A 378 27.13 15.40 1.45
C SER A 378 27.61 15.69 0.02
N SER A 379 27.58 14.70 -0.87
CA SER A 379 28.02 14.82 -2.26
C SER A 379 26.90 15.28 -3.21
N GLY A 380 25.65 15.27 -2.74
CA GLY A 380 24.48 15.71 -3.50
C GLY A 380 23.94 14.69 -4.51
N ASN A 381 24.30 13.41 -4.39
CA ASN A 381 23.80 12.34 -5.27
C ASN A 381 22.42 11.82 -4.83
N SER A 382 21.37 12.57 -5.13
CA SER A 382 20.03 12.34 -4.57
C SER A 382 19.27 11.08 -5.02
N GLN A 383 19.86 10.23 -5.88
CA GLN A 383 19.17 9.05 -6.44
C GLN A 383 19.44 7.75 -5.69
N THR A 384 20.55 7.66 -4.97
CA THR A 384 20.92 6.48 -4.16
C THR A 384 20.73 6.70 -2.66
N ASP A 385 20.48 7.95 -2.28
CA ASP A 385 20.43 8.39 -0.90
C ASP A 385 19.05 8.19 -0.28
N GLY A 386 18.93 7.20 0.60
CA GLY A 386 17.65 6.81 1.19
C GLY A 386 17.80 5.92 2.42
N SER A 387 16.67 5.60 3.04
CA SER A 387 16.60 4.97 4.36
C SER A 387 16.79 3.45 4.36
N GLY A 388 17.13 2.83 3.23
CA GLY A 388 17.17 1.37 3.07
C GLY A 388 18.08 0.67 4.07
N THR A 389 19.36 1.01 4.06
CA THR A 389 20.38 0.41 4.95
C THR A 389 20.07 0.68 6.43
N LEU A 390 19.60 1.89 6.74
CA LEU A 390 19.19 2.27 8.09
C LEU A 390 18.05 1.39 8.63
N VAL A 391 16.98 1.22 7.85
CA VAL A 391 15.83 0.40 8.24
C VAL A 391 16.20 -1.09 8.27
N HIS A 392 17.04 -1.56 7.33
CA HIS A 392 17.55 -2.93 7.35
C HIS A 392 18.24 -3.24 8.68
N HIS A 393 19.16 -2.38 9.11
CA HIS A 393 19.88 -2.57 10.38
C HIS A 393 18.94 -2.51 11.60
N ASP A 394 17.90 -1.68 11.57
CA ASP A 394 16.88 -1.65 12.61
C ASP A 394 16.11 -2.98 12.72
N PHE A 395 15.64 -3.47 11.58
CA PHE A 395 14.90 -4.73 11.48
C PHE A 395 15.77 -5.93 11.84
N ALA A 396 17.02 -5.96 11.38
CA ALA A 396 18.00 -7.02 11.65
C ALA A 396 18.44 -7.04 13.13
N ALA A 397 18.59 -5.87 13.75
CA ALA A 397 18.86 -5.76 15.18
C ALA A 397 17.64 -6.16 16.04
N ASN A 398 16.48 -6.38 15.43
CA ASN A 398 15.22 -6.67 16.10
C ASN A 398 14.94 -5.66 17.22
N TYR A 399 15.21 -4.38 16.93
CA TYR A 399 14.98 -3.27 17.86
C TYR A 399 15.75 -3.38 19.20
N SER A 400 16.80 -4.20 19.27
CA SER A 400 17.53 -4.49 20.51
C SER A 400 18.47 -3.38 20.99
N ARG A 401 18.71 -2.35 20.18
CA ARG A 401 19.60 -1.23 20.49
C ARG A 401 19.19 0.08 19.83
N VAL A 402 19.66 1.18 20.38
CA VAL A 402 19.58 2.52 19.77
C VAL A 402 20.32 2.52 18.42
N LEU A 403 19.73 3.17 17.42
CA LEU A 403 20.37 3.39 16.12
C LEU A 403 21.24 4.63 16.18
N THR A 404 22.29 4.61 15.38
CA THR A 404 23.24 5.71 15.19
C THR A 404 23.36 6.04 13.71
N GLN A 405 24.03 7.15 13.38
CA GLN A 405 24.32 7.49 11.98
C GLN A 405 25.04 6.36 11.22
N ALA A 406 25.93 5.62 11.89
CA ALA A 406 26.67 4.52 11.27
C ALA A 406 25.76 3.38 10.75
N ASP A 407 24.52 3.30 11.24
CA ASP A 407 23.55 2.31 10.76
C ASP A 407 22.96 2.69 9.40
N GLY A 408 23.07 3.96 8.98
CA GLY A 408 22.57 4.44 7.69
C GLY A 408 23.61 4.50 6.57
N LEU A 409 24.85 4.11 6.85
CA LEU A 409 25.98 4.15 5.91
C LEU A 409 26.20 2.77 5.27
#